data_AF-A0A124SF02-F1
#
_entry.id   AF-A0A124SF02-F1
#
_cell.length_a   1.000
_cell.length_b   1.000
_cell.length_c   1.000
_cell.angle_alpha   90.00
_cell.angle_beta   90.00
_cell.angle_gamma   90.00
#
_symmetry.space_group_name_H-M   'P 1'
#
loop_
_entity.id
_entity.type
_entity.pdbx_description
1 polymer ?
#
loop_
_entity_poly.entity_id
_entity_poly.type
_entity_poly.pdbx_seq_one_letter_code
_entity_poly.pdbx_strand_id
1 'polypeptide(L)'
;MPFDSDVFSLPSGYNAPQQVHITQGAHVGRSVIVSWVTQNEPGSETVVYWAESSHRKHNATAMVTTYKYYNYTSGFIHHCTIKHLKFDTKYYYEIETSPTVRRFWFMTPPAVGLINKLCSHHLPYAATIGSFLML
;
A
#
# COMPACT_ATOMS: atom_id res chain seq x y z
N MET A 1 2.97 -5.23 -24.65
CA MET A 1 4.34 -4.91 -24.19
C MET A 1 5.09 -6.22 -24.02
N PRO A 2 6.33 -6.35 -24.52
CA PRO A 2 7.19 -7.54 -24.33
C PRO A 2 7.50 -7.83 -22.84
N PHE A 3 7.84 -9.08 -22.48
CA PHE A 3 8.14 -9.45 -21.08
C PHE A 3 9.40 -8.80 -20.51
N ASP A 4 10.33 -8.43 -21.37
CA ASP A 4 11.59 -7.74 -21.08
C ASP A 4 11.46 -6.20 -21.11
N SER A 5 10.22 -5.68 -21.18
CA SER A 5 9.99 -4.25 -21.05
C SER A 5 10.43 -3.75 -19.67
N ASP A 6 10.97 -2.53 -19.62
CA ASP A 6 11.41 -1.84 -18.40
C ASP A 6 10.33 -1.80 -17.31
N VAL A 7 9.07 -1.59 -17.71
CA VAL A 7 7.89 -1.57 -16.83
C VAL A 7 7.56 -2.91 -16.15
N PHE A 8 8.19 -4.02 -16.56
CA PHE A 8 8.09 -5.34 -15.93
C PHE A 8 9.38 -5.72 -15.19
N SER A 9 10.32 -4.79 -15.05
CA SER A 9 11.56 -5.05 -14.33
C SER A 9 11.30 -5.44 -12.88
N LEU A 10 12.02 -6.47 -12.41
CA LEU A 10 11.89 -6.95 -11.05
C LEU A 10 12.69 -6.04 -10.09
N PRO A 11 12.20 -5.81 -8.87
CA PRO A 11 12.96 -5.09 -7.85
C PRO A 11 14.24 -5.87 -7.51
N SER A 12 15.35 -5.16 -7.39
CA SER A 12 16.64 -5.75 -7.04
C SER A 12 16.66 -6.28 -5.61
N GLY A 13 17.35 -7.40 -5.39
CA GLY A 13 17.57 -7.99 -4.07
C GLY A 13 16.83 -9.31 -3.90
N TYR A 14 17.38 -10.18 -3.04
CA TYR A 14 16.78 -11.48 -2.77
C TYR A 14 15.40 -11.34 -2.11
N ASN A 15 14.40 -11.98 -2.70
CA ASN A 15 13.01 -11.96 -2.23
C ASN A 15 12.42 -10.53 -2.08
N ALA A 16 12.89 -9.57 -2.88
CA ALA A 16 12.41 -8.19 -2.80
C ALA A 16 10.90 -8.09 -3.09
N PRO A 17 10.12 -7.31 -2.30
CA PRO A 17 8.68 -7.17 -2.51
C PRO A 17 8.38 -6.61 -3.89
N GLN A 18 7.46 -7.23 -4.61
CA GLN A 18 6.99 -6.79 -5.92
C GLN A 18 5.47 -6.67 -5.94
N GLN A 19 4.94 -6.10 -7.03
CA GLN A 19 3.49 -5.95 -7.23
C GLN A 19 2.83 -5.23 -6.04
N VAL A 20 3.52 -4.22 -5.48
CA VAL A 20 3.02 -3.45 -4.34
C VAL A 20 1.83 -2.61 -4.78
N HIS A 21 0.72 -2.73 -4.07
CA HIS A 21 -0.48 -1.95 -4.32
C HIS A 21 -1.23 -1.66 -3.02
N ILE A 22 -1.99 -0.57 -3.02
CA ILE A 22 -2.77 -0.14 -1.87
C ILE A 22 -4.24 0.10 -2.27
N THR A 23 -5.14 -0.07 -1.32
CA THR A 23 -6.55 0.31 -1.47
C THR A 23 -7.14 0.80 -0.15
N GLN A 24 -8.28 1.48 -0.20
CA GLN A 24 -9.01 1.89 0.99
C GLN A 24 -9.49 0.67 1.79
N GLY A 25 -9.14 0.60 3.08
CA GLY A 25 -9.42 -0.53 3.97
C GLY A 25 -10.64 -0.38 4.87
N ALA A 26 -11.27 0.79 4.90
CA ALA A 26 -12.46 1.05 5.70
C ALA A 26 -13.41 2.02 5.00
N HIS A 27 -14.70 1.95 5.32
CA HIS A 27 -15.74 2.76 4.69
C HIS A 27 -15.45 4.27 4.69
N VAL A 28 -14.88 4.78 5.79
CA VAL A 28 -14.67 6.21 6.00
C VAL A 28 -13.24 6.68 5.71
N GLY A 29 -12.40 5.92 5.00
CA GLY A 29 -11.07 6.40 4.57
C GLY A 29 -9.98 6.48 5.65
N ARG A 30 -10.21 5.93 6.85
CA ARG A 30 -9.21 5.89 7.96
C ARG A 30 -8.37 4.61 8.01
N SER A 31 -8.38 3.85 6.92
CA SER A 31 -7.64 2.60 6.82
C SER A 31 -7.20 2.39 5.38
N VAL A 32 -6.03 1.78 5.23
CA VAL A 32 -5.44 1.38 3.96
C VAL A 32 -5.04 -0.08 4.06
N ILE A 33 -5.35 -0.86 3.03
CA ILE A 33 -4.83 -2.22 2.85
C ILE A 33 -3.60 -2.11 1.97
N VAL A 34 -2.43 -2.49 2.49
CA VAL A 34 -1.17 -2.60 1.77
C VAL A 34 -0.98 -4.05 1.36
N SER A 35 -0.73 -4.29 0.07
CA SER A 35 -0.55 -5.63 -0.47
C SER A 35 0.70 -5.71 -1.32
N TRP A 36 1.40 -6.84 -1.26
CA TRP A 36 2.61 -7.10 -2.04
C TRP A 36 2.81 -8.60 -2.22
N VAL A 37 3.75 -8.96 -3.09
CA VAL A 37 4.14 -10.36 -3.34
C VAL A 37 5.63 -10.54 -3.10
N THR A 38 6.01 -11.62 -2.42
CA THR A 38 7.37 -12.17 -2.38
C THR A 38 7.42 -13.48 -3.14
N GLN A 39 8.48 -13.73 -3.92
CA GLN A 39 8.51 -14.84 -4.88
C GLN A 39 9.20 -16.10 -4.33
N ASN A 40 10.24 -15.95 -3.52
CA ASN A 40 11.12 -17.04 -3.12
C ASN A 40 10.68 -17.70 -1.80
N GLU A 41 10.25 -16.89 -0.84
CA GLU A 41 9.88 -17.33 0.51
C GLU A 41 8.84 -16.38 1.13
N PRO A 42 8.12 -16.79 2.20
CA PRO A 42 7.06 -15.97 2.80
C PRO A 42 7.51 -14.55 3.12
N GLY A 43 8.76 -14.34 3.54
CA GLY A 43 9.26 -13.01 3.87
C GLY A 43 8.67 -12.49 5.19
N SER A 44 8.86 -11.19 5.45
CA SER A 44 8.34 -10.53 6.65
C SER A 44 6.87 -10.15 6.48
N GLU A 45 6.07 -10.44 7.50
CA GLU A 45 4.67 -10.03 7.57
C GLU A 45 4.51 -8.61 8.14
N THR A 46 5.59 -7.87 8.38
CA THR A 46 5.52 -6.58 9.06
C THR A 46 5.54 -5.41 8.08
N VAL A 47 4.54 -4.54 8.18
CA VAL A 47 4.58 -3.20 7.60
C VAL A 47 4.91 -2.19 8.69
N VAL A 48 5.99 -1.42 8.49
CA VAL A 48 6.37 -0.32 9.36
C VAL A 48 5.86 0.98 8.75
N TYR A 49 5.09 1.79 9.48
CA TYR A 49 4.50 3.01 8.96
C TYR A 49 4.54 4.17 9.96
N TRP A 50 4.55 5.40 9.44
CA TRP A 50 4.54 6.62 10.25
C TRP A 50 3.95 7.80 9.46
N ALA A 51 3.36 8.75 10.18
CA ALA A 51 2.94 10.01 9.57
C ALA A 51 4.18 10.88 9.30
N GLU A 52 4.18 11.65 8.21
CA GLU A 52 5.29 12.56 7.87
C GLU A 52 5.63 13.55 8.99
N SER A 53 4.61 14.00 9.73
CA SER A 53 4.75 14.90 10.88
C SER A 53 5.17 14.22 12.19
N SER A 54 5.40 12.91 12.19
CA SER A 54 5.73 12.14 13.38
C SER A 54 7.03 11.35 13.23
N HIS A 55 7.86 11.39 14.27
CA HIS A 55 9.03 10.52 14.37
C HIS A 55 8.70 9.12 14.91
N ARG A 56 7.45 8.88 15.33
CA ARG A 56 7.04 7.60 15.88
C ARG A 56 6.62 6.64 14.76
N LYS A 57 7.37 5.54 14.63
CA LYS A 57 7.01 4.42 13.77
C LYS A 57 6.05 3.45 14.48
N HIS A 58 5.14 2.90 13.71
CA HIS A 58 4.16 1.90 14.10
C HIS A 58 4.31 0.67 13.23
N ASN A 59 3.91 -0.49 13.74
CA ASN A 59 3.94 -1.74 13.00
C ASN A 59 2.50 -2.24 12.79
N ALA A 60 2.26 -2.86 11.64
CA ALA A 60 1.06 -3.63 11.35
C ALA A 60 1.47 -4.99 10.76
N THR A 61 0.71 -6.03 11.10
CA THR A 61 0.99 -7.40 10.66
C THR A 61 0.10 -7.75 9.47
N ALA A 62 0.68 -8.40 8.48
CA ALA A 62 0.03 -8.89 7.28
C ALA A 62 -0.46 -10.32 7.47
N MET A 63 -1.46 -10.71 6.67
CA MET A 63 -1.77 -12.11 6.43
C MET A 63 -1.15 -12.55 5.12
N VAL A 64 -0.50 -13.72 5.11
CA VAL A 64 0.10 -14.31 3.92
C VAL A 64 -0.80 -15.39 3.36
N THR A 65 -1.01 -15.37 2.05
CA THR A 65 -1.81 -16.36 1.33
C THR A 65 -1.07 -16.80 0.07
N THR A 66 -1.42 -17.99 -0.43
CA THR A 66 -0.96 -18.51 -1.72
C THR A 66 -2.14 -19.16 -2.42
N TYR A 67 -2.10 -19.24 -3.74
CA TYR A 67 -3.11 -19.96 -4.52
C TYR A 67 -2.46 -20.73 -5.67
N LYS A 68 -3.23 -21.68 -6.21
CA LYS A 68 -2.88 -22.43 -7.43
C LYS A 68 -3.97 -22.27 -8.47
N TYR A 69 -3.58 -22.15 -9.72
CA TYR A 69 -4.49 -22.10 -10.86
C TYR A 69 -3.91 -22.93 -11.99
N TYR A 70 -4.52 -24.08 -12.30
CA TYR A 70 -3.97 -25.07 -13.24
C TYR A 70 -2.53 -25.47 -12.85
N ASN A 71 -1.55 -25.29 -13.72
CA ASN A 71 -0.13 -25.55 -13.47
C ASN A 71 0.63 -24.36 -12.88
N TYR A 72 -0.05 -23.22 -12.65
CA TYR A 72 0.53 -22.04 -12.02
C TYR A 72 0.38 -22.10 -10.50
N THR A 73 1.45 -21.72 -9.80
CA THR A 73 1.46 -21.49 -8.35
C THR A 73 1.86 -20.04 -8.12
N SER A 74 1.11 -19.32 -7.29
CA SER A 74 1.44 -17.93 -6.95
C SER A 74 2.71 -17.83 -6.11
N GLY A 75 3.29 -16.64 -6.06
CA GLY A 75 4.16 -16.27 -4.95
C GLY A 75 3.39 -16.15 -3.63
N PHE A 76 4.05 -15.66 -2.59
CA PHE A 76 3.47 -15.38 -1.28
C PHE A 76 2.83 -14.00 -1.30
N ILE A 77 1.51 -13.95 -1.14
CA ILE A 77 0.71 -12.73 -1.28
C ILE A 77 0.37 -12.22 0.12
N HIS A 78 0.80 -11.00 0.39
CA HIS A 78 0.62 -10.34 1.68
C HIS A 78 -0.51 -9.34 1.61
N HIS A 79 -1.35 -9.32 2.65
CA HIS A 79 -2.36 -8.30 2.86
C HIS A 79 -2.28 -7.75 4.28
N CYS A 80 -1.91 -6.47 4.42
CA CYS A 80 -1.79 -5.79 5.70
C CYS A 80 -2.81 -4.65 5.79
N THR A 81 -3.67 -4.68 6.80
CA THR A 81 -4.63 -3.59 7.03
C THR A 81 -4.08 -2.62 8.06
N ILE A 82 -3.68 -1.42 7.62
CA ILE A 82 -3.31 -0.32 8.52
C ILE A 82 -4.60 0.42 8.91
N LYS A 83 -4.86 0.55 10.21
CA LYS A 83 -6.11 1.13 10.75
C LYS A 83 -5.83 2.38 11.57
N HIS A 84 -6.91 3.09 11.91
CA HIS A 84 -6.90 4.27 12.79
C HIS A 84 -6.01 5.43 12.30
N LEU A 85 -5.86 5.56 10.98
CA LEU A 85 -5.11 6.65 10.38
C LEU A 85 -5.82 8.00 10.61
N LYS A 86 -5.02 9.08 10.62
CA LYS A 86 -5.54 10.44 10.59
C LYS A 86 -5.98 10.79 9.17
N PHE A 87 -7.00 11.63 9.05
CA PHE A 87 -7.42 12.19 7.76
C PHE A 87 -6.40 13.19 7.24
N ASP A 88 -6.40 13.41 5.93
CA ASP A 88 -5.59 14.43 5.24
C ASP A 88 -4.13 14.44 5.71
N THR A 89 -3.54 13.24 5.82
CA THR A 89 -2.22 13.05 6.40
C THR A 89 -1.38 12.17 5.49
N LYS A 90 -0.15 12.61 5.21
CA LYS A 90 0.85 11.82 4.52
C LYS A 90 1.42 10.75 5.43
N TYR A 91 1.41 9.51 4.98
CA TYR A 91 2.04 8.39 5.65
C TYR A 91 3.13 7.80 4.76
N TYR A 92 4.28 7.52 5.37
CA TYR A 92 5.29 6.63 4.79
C TYR A 92 5.06 5.23 5.31
N TYR A 93 5.39 4.24 4.49
CA TYR A 93 5.44 2.85 4.93
C TYR A 93 6.61 2.10 4.28
N GLU A 94 7.12 1.13 5.02
CA GLU A 94 8.20 0.22 4.63
C GLU A 94 7.67 -1.21 4.68
N ILE A 95 7.98 -1.97 3.64
CA ILE A 95 7.72 -3.42 3.54
C ILE A 95 9.06 -4.14 3.60
N GLU A 96 9.04 -5.34 4.18
CA GLU A 96 10.19 -6.22 4.43
C GLU A 96 11.21 -5.67 5.44
N THR A 97 12.14 -6.54 5.80
CA THR A 97 13.31 -6.23 6.62
C THR A 97 14.59 -6.16 5.78
N SER A 98 15.63 -5.55 6.34
CA SER A 98 16.96 -5.45 5.69
C SER A 98 17.42 -6.83 5.20
N PRO A 99 17.92 -6.96 3.95
CA PRO A 99 18.44 -5.90 3.08
C PRO A 99 17.48 -5.38 1.99
N THR A 100 16.27 -5.91 1.85
CA THR A 100 15.38 -5.63 0.70
C THR A 100 14.22 -4.69 1.02
N VAL A 101 14.41 -3.82 2.01
CA VAL A 101 13.40 -2.84 2.44
C VAL A 101 13.00 -1.93 1.28
N ARG A 102 11.70 -1.84 1.01
CA ARG A 102 11.14 -0.88 0.05
C ARG A 102 10.26 0.13 0.77
N ARG A 103 10.49 1.42 0.50
CA ARG A 103 9.74 2.53 1.10
C ARG A 103 8.82 3.17 0.07
N PHE A 104 7.60 3.43 0.48
CA PHE A 104 6.58 4.12 -0.28
C PHE A 104 5.84 5.13 0.60
N TRP A 105 4.87 5.83 0.03
CA TRP A 105 4.02 6.75 0.76
C TRP A 105 2.62 6.82 0.16
N PHE A 106 1.65 7.27 0.96
CA PHE A 106 0.29 7.58 0.53
C PHE A 106 -0.27 8.76 1.33
N MET A 107 -1.34 9.36 0.82
CA MET A 107 -2.13 10.38 1.50
C MET A 107 -3.48 9.80 1.89
N THR A 108 -3.89 9.92 3.15
CA THR A 108 -5.27 9.63 3.52
C THR A 108 -6.19 10.73 2.98
N PRO A 109 -7.44 10.39 2.59
CA PRO A 109 -8.39 11.39 2.14
C PRO A 109 -8.76 12.35 3.29
N PRO A 110 -9.34 13.52 2.99
CA PRO A 110 -10.00 14.34 4.00
C PRO A 110 -11.18 13.58 4.63
N ALA A 111 -11.62 14.03 5.81
CA ALA A 111 -12.81 13.47 6.44
C ALA A 111 -14.02 13.62 5.53
N VAL A 112 -14.86 12.57 5.45
CA VAL A 112 -16.12 12.64 4.71
C VAL A 112 -16.97 13.76 5.31
N GLY A 113 -17.29 14.77 4.51
CA GLY A 113 -18.16 15.87 4.93
C GLY A 113 -19.63 15.45 4.86
N LEU A 114 -20.40 15.78 5.88
CA LEU A 114 -21.82 16.08 5.66
C LEU A 114 -21.86 17.35 4.80
N ILE A 115 -22.52 17.30 3.64
CA ILE A 115 -22.90 18.50 2.89
C ILE A 115 -23.82 19.30 3.82
N ASN A 116 -23.23 20.19 4.61
CA ASN A 116 -23.82 21.34 5.30
C ASN A 116 -22.72 22.06 6.11
N LYS A 117 -21.69 22.53 5.41
CA LYS A 117 -21.04 23.81 5.73
C LYS A 117 -20.29 24.29 4.49
N LEU A 118 -20.92 25.27 3.85
CA LEU A 118 -20.32 26.27 2.97
C LEU A 118 -19.95 25.79 1.56
N CYS A 119 -20.98 25.66 0.71
CA CYS A 119 -20.86 26.16 -0.66
C CYS A 119 -20.51 27.66 -0.60
N SER A 120 -19.23 27.98 -0.60
CA SER A 120 -18.71 29.30 -0.97
C SER A 120 -17.25 29.12 -1.39
N HIS A 121 -17.06 29.13 -2.70
CA HIS A 121 -15.80 29.10 -3.43
C HIS A 121 -15.10 27.74 -3.61
N HIS A 122 -15.44 27.15 -4.77
CA HIS A 122 -14.54 26.51 -5.72
C HIS A 122 -13.86 25.19 -5.30
N LEU A 123 -14.56 24.08 -5.46
CA LEU A 123 -13.94 22.79 -5.74
C LEU A 123 -14.79 22.01 -6.76
N PRO A 124 -14.13 21.47 -7.79
CA PRO A 124 -14.29 20.06 -8.05
C PRO A 124 -12.90 19.44 -8.15
N TYR A 125 -12.50 18.65 -7.16
CA TYR A 125 -11.56 17.58 -7.42
C TYR A 125 -12.05 16.34 -6.68
N ALA A 126 -12.69 15.47 -7.44
CA ALA A 126 -12.99 14.12 -7.04
C ALA A 126 -11.68 13.47 -6.60
N ALA A 127 -11.67 12.86 -5.40
CA ALA A 127 -10.56 12.05 -4.94
C ALA A 127 -10.52 10.76 -5.78
N THR A 128 -9.84 10.83 -6.92
CA THR A 128 -9.38 9.63 -7.63
C THR A 128 -8.33 8.99 -6.73
N ILE A 129 -8.70 7.91 -6.03
CA ILE A 129 -7.70 6.92 -5.61
C ILE A 129 -7.27 6.25 -6.91
N GLY A 130 -6.37 6.92 -7.64
CA GLY A 130 -5.71 6.31 -8.76
C GLY A 130 -5.02 5.06 -8.24
N SER A 131 -5.40 3.90 -8.77
CA SER A 131 -4.53 2.74 -8.76
C SER A 131 -3.19 3.18 -9.35
N PHE A 132 -2.27 3.58 -8.48
CA PHE A 132 -0.89 3.79 -8.87
C PHE A 132 -0.33 2.37 -9.02
N LEU A 133 -0.56 1.79 -10.20
CA LEU A 133 0.31 0.77 -10.75
C LEU A 133 1.67 1.47 -10.90
N MET A 134 2.52 1.36 -9.88
CA MET A 134 3.92 1.71 -10.01
C MET A 134 4.53 0.61 -10.88
N LEU A 135 4.60 0.89 -12.18
CA LEU A 135 5.56 0.27 -13.11
C LEU A 135 6.97 0.69 -12.69
#